data_AF-A0A2U9GMW5-F1
#
_entry.id   AF-A0A2U9GMW5-F1
#
_cell.length_a   1.000
_cell.length_b   1.000
_cell.length_c   1.000
_cell.angle_alpha   90.00
_cell.angle_beta   90.00
_cell.angle_gamma   90.00
#
_symmetry.space_group_name_H-M   'P 1'
#
loop_
_entity.id
_entity.type
_entity.pdbx_description
1 polymer ?
#
loop_
_entity_poly.entity_id
_entity_poly.type
_entity_poly.pdbx_seq_one_letter_code
_entity_poly.pdbx_strand_id
1 'polypeptide(L)' 'ITQCHVEYYFKGKEKRLTYPWERGLKADSILAYYEANGHADWTHARSGAPVLKAQHPEFEMYNQGIHARSGVACADCHMP' A
#
# COMPACT_ATOMS: atom_id res chain seq x y z
N ILE A 1 -0.73 -5.94 13.40
CA ILE A 1 -0.05 -4.87 12.62
C ILE A 1 -0.53 -4.88 11.16
N THR A 2 -0.45 -6.00 10.45
CA THR A 2 -0.79 -6.12 9.01
C THR A 2 -2.27 -5.95 8.63
N GLN A 3 -3.17 -5.77 9.59
CA GLN A 3 -4.59 -5.49 9.33
C GLN A 3 -4.87 -4.00 9.07
N CYS A 4 -3.95 -3.10 9.47
CA CYS A 4 -4.15 -1.64 9.37
C CYS A 4 -2.92 -0.89 8.86
N HIS A 5 -1.72 -1.32 9.22
CA HIS A 5 -0.45 -0.67 8.85
C HIS A 5 0.01 -1.14 7.46
N VAL A 6 -0.75 -0.70 6.47
CA VAL A 6 -0.70 -1.16 5.08
C VAL A 6 -1.10 -0.03 4.12
N GLU A 7 -0.67 -0.15 2.88
CA GLU A 7 -1.22 0.59 1.75
C GLU A 7 -2.64 0.10 1.43
N TYR A 8 -3.56 1.03 1.15
CA TYR A 8 -4.94 0.69 0.83
C TYR A 8 -5.63 1.77 0.02
N TYR A 9 -6.66 1.35 -0.72
CA TYR A 9 -7.59 2.27 -1.36
C TYR A 9 -9.04 1.78 -1.23
N PHE A 10 -9.98 2.61 -1.69
CA PHE A 10 -11.40 2.26 -1.72
C PHE A 10 -11.85 1.85 -3.12
N LYS A 11 -12.26 0.59 -3.28
CA LYS A 11 -12.67 0.00 -4.56
C LYS A 11 -14.18 0.04 -4.76
N GLY A 12 -14.59 0.43 -5.97
CA GLY A 12 -15.98 0.36 -6.42
C GLY A 12 -16.93 1.32 -5.71
N LYS A 13 -18.22 1.20 -6.01
CA LYS A 13 -19.26 2.10 -5.49
C LYS A 13 -19.43 2.03 -3.97
N GLU A 14 -19.25 0.84 -3.39
CA GLU A 14 -19.32 0.63 -1.93
C GLU A 14 -18.09 1.13 -1.18
N LYS A 15 -17.06 1.63 -1.88
CA LYS A 15 -15.79 2.06 -1.28
C LYS A 15 -15.17 0.98 -0.39
N ARG A 16 -15.13 -0.26 -0.90
CA ARG A 16 -14.56 -1.38 -0.15
C ARG A 16 -13.06 -1.17 0.02
N LEU A 17 -12.60 -1.15 1.28
CA LEU A 17 -11.17 -1.14 1.59
C LEU A 17 -10.49 -2.35 0.94
N THR A 18 -9.47 -2.07 0.15
CA THR A 18 -8.79 -3.06 -0.69
C THR A 18 -7.28 -2.81 -0.64
N TYR A 19 -6.50 -3.88 -0.47
CA TYR A 19 -5.04 -3.83 -0.56
C TYR A 19 -4.59 -4.09 -2.00
N PRO A 20 -3.77 -3.23 -2.60
CA PRO A 20 -3.37 -3.31 -4.03
C PRO A 20 -2.25 -4.34 -4.28
N TRP A 21 -2.29 -5.50 -3.60
CA TRP A 21 -1.17 -6.44 -3.54
C TRP A 21 -1.21 -7.55 -4.60
N GLU A 22 -2.16 -7.53 -5.53
CA GLU A 22 -2.34 -8.58 -6.55
C GLU A 22 -1.08 -8.83 -7.38
N ARG A 23 -0.24 -7.79 -7.56
CA ARG A 23 1.03 -7.85 -8.31
C ARG A 23 2.28 -7.92 -7.40
N GLY A 24 2.10 -8.02 -6.09
CA GLY A 24 3.16 -8.03 -5.08
C GLY A 24 3.21 -6.75 -4.22
N LEU A 25 4.12 -6.74 -3.24
CA LEU A 25 4.20 -5.71 -2.19
C LEU A 25 5.18 -4.56 -2.50
N LYS A 26 5.92 -4.63 -3.62
CA LYS A 26 6.86 -3.56 -4.00
C LYS A 26 6.09 -2.36 -4.52
N ALA A 27 6.64 -1.16 -4.34
CA ALA A 27 6.05 0.08 -4.84
C ALA A 27 5.72 0.01 -6.35
N ASP A 28 6.65 -0.51 -7.17
CA ASP A 28 6.44 -0.67 -8.62
C ASP A 28 5.34 -1.69 -8.94
N SER A 29 5.20 -2.75 -8.15
CA SER A 29 4.12 -3.74 -8.29
C SER A 29 2.76 -3.11 -8.00
N ILE A 30 2.69 -2.32 -6.94
CA ILE A 30 1.46 -1.60 -6.52
C ILE A 30 1.11 -0.52 -7.55
N LEU A 31 2.10 0.22 -8.05
CA LEU A 31 1.89 1.19 -9.15
C LEU A 31 1.33 0.48 -10.39
N ALA A 32 1.95 -0.62 -10.82
CA ALA A 32 1.49 -1.38 -11.98
C ALA A 32 0.06 -1.93 -11.79
N TYR A 33 -0.36 -2.24 -10.55
CA TYR A 33 -1.73 -2.62 -10.24
C TYR A 33 -2.71 -1.46 -10.49
N TYR A 34 -2.38 -0.26 -9.99
CA TYR A 34 -3.24 0.91 -10.17
C TYR A 34 -3.31 1.37 -11.63
N GLU A 35 -2.20 1.35 -12.36
CA GLU A 35 -2.15 1.68 -13.79
C GLU A 35 -3.04 0.76 -14.63
N ALA A 36 -2.98 -0.55 -14.36
CA ALA A 36 -3.81 -1.52 -15.09
C ALA A 36 -5.31 -1.37 -14.81
N ASN A 37 -5.67 -0.85 -13.63
CA ASN A 37 -7.05 -0.64 -13.22
C ASN A 37 -7.56 0.78 -13.52
N GLY A 38 -6.68 1.69 -13.96
CA GLY A 38 -7.01 3.11 -14.19
C GLY A 38 -7.48 3.85 -12.93
N HIS A 39 -7.05 3.40 -11.73
CA HIS A 39 -7.46 4.02 -10.47
C HIS A 39 -6.80 5.38 -10.29
N ALA A 40 -7.55 6.33 -9.75
CA ALA A 40 -7.05 7.59 -9.25
C ALA A 40 -7.83 7.96 -7.98
N ASP A 41 -7.14 8.33 -6.92
CA ASP A 41 -7.77 8.75 -5.67
C ASP A 41 -8.36 10.15 -5.80
N TRP A 42 -7.67 11.04 -6.51
CA TRP A 42 -8.19 12.36 -6.88
C TRP A 42 -7.51 12.93 -8.12
N THR A 43 -8.15 13.94 -8.72
CA THR A 43 -7.52 14.78 -9.75
C THR A 43 -6.86 15.98 -9.09
N HIS A 44 -5.55 16.14 -9.29
CA HIS A 44 -4.80 17.26 -8.71
C HIS A 44 -5.29 18.61 -9.26
N ALA A 45 -5.77 19.49 -8.38
CA ALA A 45 -6.50 20.71 -8.76
C ALA A 45 -5.70 21.69 -9.64
N ARG A 46 -4.36 21.71 -9.56
CA ARG A 46 -3.52 22.64 -10.33
C ARG A 46 -3.01 22.06 -11.64
N SER A 47 -2.64 20.78 -11.65
CA SER A 47 -2.02 20.14 -12.81
C SER A 47 -2.99 19.31 -13.65
N GLY A 48 -4.17 19.01 -13.11
CA GLY A 48 -5.12 18.09 -13.74
C GLY A 48 -4.67 16.62 -13.71
N ALA A 49 -3.55 16.30 -13.07
CA ALA A 49 -3.02 14.94 -13.05
C ALA A 49 -3.91 14.00 -12.21
N PRO A 50 -4.16 12.76 -12.67
CA PRO A 50 -4.72 11.71 -11.81
C PRO A 50 -3.66 11.28 -10.78
N VAL A 51 -4.01 11.29 -9.49
CA VAL A 51 -3.07 11.03 -8.40
C VAL A 51 -3.45 9.78 -7.62
N LEU A 52 -2.42 9.06 -7.18
CA LEU A 52 -2.51 7.99 -6.20
C LEU A 52 -2.06 8.51 -4.83
N LYS A 53 -2.82 8.20 -3.78
CA LYS A 53 -2.39 8.44 -2.40
C LYS A 53 -1.65 7.20 -1.92
N ALA A 54 -0.52 7.40 -1.24
CA ALA A 54 0.08 6.36 -0.42
C ALA A 54 -0.35 6.52 1.05
N GLN A 55 -0.63 5.41 1.72
CA GLN A 55 -1.09 5.32 3.11
C GLN A 55 -0.17 4.37 3.86
N HIS A 56 0.61 4.91 4.80
CA HIS A 56 1.37 4.20 5.83
C HIS A 56 1.73 2.72 5.48
N PRO A 57 2.59 2.51 4.46
CA PRO A 57 2.85 1.19 3.90
C PRO A 57 3.87 0.42 4.75
N GLU A 58 3.68 0.36 6.06
CA GLU A 58 4.69 -0.23 6.94
C GLU A 58 4.85 -1.72 6.68
N PHE A 59 3.78 -2.51 6.51
CA PHE A 59 3.91 -3.94 6.24
C PHE A 59 4.65 -4.19 4.92
N GLU A 60 4.29 -3.46 3.87
CA GLU A 60 4.94 -3.54 2.58
C GLU A 60 6.42 -3.20 2.74
N MET A 61 6.76 -2.03 3.27
CA MET A 61 8.15 -1.59 3.39
C MET A 61 8.97 -2.47 4.34
N TYR A 62 8.37 -2.95 5.44
CA TYR A 62 8.98 -3.89 6.37
C TYR A 62 9.43 -5.18 5.67
N ASN A 63 8.61 -5.76 4.79
CA ASN A 63 8.95 -7.00 4.06
C ASN A 63 10.18 -6.85 3.14
N GLN A 64 10.60 -5.62 2.84
CA GLN A 64 11.79 -5.31 2.04
C GLN A 64 13.03 -5.05 2.92
N GLY A 65 12.84 -4.94 4.24
CA GLY A 65 13.89 -4.64 5.22
C GLY A 65 14.73 -5.84 5.65
N ILE A 66 15.87 -5.58 6.29
CA ILE A 66 16.75 -6.64 6.82
C ILE A 66 16.12 -7.36 8.02
N HIS A 67 15.36 -6.66 8.87
CA HIS A 67 14.68 -7.27 10.02
C HIS A 67 13.70 -8.36 9.60
N ALA A 68 12.87 -8.10 8.59
CA ALA A 68 11.98 -9.11 8.03
C ALA A 68 12.75 -10.29 7.42
N ARG A 69 13.83 -10.03 6.66
CA ARG A 69 14.71 -11.08 6.13
C ARG A 69 15.37 -11.94 7.20
N SER A 70 15.62 -11.36 8.37
CA SER A 70 16.17 -12.04 9.55
C SER A 70 15.10 -12.69 10.44
N GLY A 71 13.81 -12.62 10.07
CA GLY A 71 12.70 -13.23 10.82
C GLY A 71 12.22 -12.44 12.05
N VAL A 72 12.68 -11.21 12.26
CA VAL A 72 12.26 -10.35 13.38
C VAL A 72 10.87 -9.79 13.09
N ALA A 73 9.88 -10.18 13.87
CA ALA A 73 8.50 -9.73 13.74
C ALA A 73 8.31 -8.32 14.30
N CYS A 74 7.22 -7.67 13.88
CA CYS A 74 6.89 -6.33 14.37
C CYS A 74 6.71 -6.28 15.90
N ALA A 75 6.19 -7.37 16.50
CA ALA A 75 5.97 -7.48 17.94
C ALA A 75 7.28 -7.53 18.73
N ASP A 76 8.36 -8.08 18.17
CA ASP A 76 9.66 -8.21 18.84
C ASP A 76 10.26 -6.84 19.23
N CYS A 77 9.87 -5.76 18.54
CA CYS A 77 10.29 -4.38 18.86
C CYS A 77 9.18 -3.53 19.50
N HIS A 78 7.93 -3.72 19.08
CA HIS A 78 6.83 -2.82 19.46
C HIS A 78 5.90 -3.37 20.55
N MET A 79 6.06 -4.64 20.96
CA MET A 79 5.29 -5.28 22.03
C MET A 79 6.20 -6.17 22.92
N PRO A 80 7.19 -5.59 23.62
CA PRO A 80 8.08 -6.34 24.51
C PRO A 80 7.38 -6.82 25.80
#